data_AF-D8LWF5-F1
#
_entry.id   AF-D8LWF5-F1
#
_cell.length_a   1.000
_cell.length_b   1.000
_cell.length_c   1.000
_cell.angle_alpha   90.00
_cell.angle_beta   90.00
_cell.angle_gamma   90.00
#
_symmetry.space_group_name_H-M   'P 1'
#
loop_
_entity.id
_entity.type
_entity.pdbx_description
1 polymer ?
#
loop_
_entity_poly.entity_id
_entity_poly.type
_entity_poly.pdbx_seq_one_letter_code
_entity_poly.pdbx_strand_id
1 'polypeptide(L)'
;MDVLFGGRQKLDLDVSLKTIEELIVYLKEKELSEREELFVEGTNLRSGILVLVNDVDWEVLDREKTELNEGDDILFLSTLHGG
;
A
#
# COMPACT_ATOMS: atom_id res chain seq x y z
N MET A 1 2.50 11.00 5.92
CA MET A 1 1.97 10.31 4.73
C MET A 1 0.76 11.01 4.13
N ASP A 2 0.13 11.97 4.81
CA ASP A 2 -1.13 12.59 4.36
C ASP A 2 -1.05 13.25 2.97
N VAL A 3 0.14 13.60 2.48
CA VAL A 3 0.32 14.23 1.16
C VAL A 3 0.46 13.26 -0.02
N LEU A 4 0.68 11.95 0.21
CA LEU A 4 1.03 11.01 -0.86
C LEU A 4 -0.11 10.77 -1.85
N PHE A 5 -1.34 10.73 -1.34
CA PHE A 5 -2.55 10.47 -2.11
C PHE A 5 -3.43 11.73 -2.20
N GLY A 6 -2.81 12.92 -2.22
CA GLY A 6 -3.51 14.20 -2.31
C GLY A 6 -4.37 14.53 -1.09
N GLY A 7 -3.95 14.17 0.12
CA GLY A 7 -4.75 14.37 1.34
C GLY A 7 -5.72 13.23 1.66
N ARG A 8 -5.89 12.26 0.75
CA ARG A 8 -6.83 11.15 0.94
C ARG A 8 -6.24 10.10 1.88
N GLN A 9 -6.95 9.79 2.95
CA GLN A 9 -6.60 8.71 3.88
C GLN A 9 -7.30 7.38 3.56
N LYS A 10 -8.34 7.41 2.73
CA LYS A 10 -9.06 6.23 2.24
C LYS A 10 -9.27 6.33 0.73
N LEU A 11 -9.10 5.20 0.04
CA LEU A 11 -9.36 5.03 -1.38
C LEU A 11 -10.26 3.80 -1.54
N ASP A 12 -11.44 3.97 -2.14
CA ASP A 12 -12.27 2.86 -2.57
C ASP A 12 -11.94 2.58 -4.05
N LEU A 13 -11.37 1.40 -4.32
CA LEU A 13 -10.87 1.03 -5.64
C LEU A 13 -11.79 0.00 -6.30
N ASP A 14 -12.26 0.30 -7.51
CA ASP A 14 -13.03 -0.62 -8.36
C ASP A 14 -12.12 -1.17 -9.47
N VAL A 15 -11.18 -2.03 -9.07
CA VAL A 15 -10.15 -2.63 -9.94
C VAL A 15 -9.95 -4.10 -9.61
N SER A 16 -9.70 -4.92 -10.64
CA SER A 16 -9.44 -6.35 -10.49
C SER A 16 -7.94 -6.63 -10.30
N LEU A 17 -7.43 -6.36 -9.11
CA LEU A 17 -6.05 -6.70 -8.71
C LEU A 17 -6.02 -8.06 -8.02
N LYS A 18 -4.98 -8.85 -8.28
CA LYS A 18 -4.84 -10.20 -7.74
C LYS A 18 -3.95 -10.28 -6.52
N THR A 19 -2.96 -9.40 -6.39
CA THR A 19 -1.97 -9.46 -5.32
C THR A 19 -1.63 -8.08 -4.75
N ILE A 20 -1.03 -8.07 -3.57
CA ILE A 20 -0.47 -6.85 -2.97
C ILE A 20 0.59 -6.21 -3.86
N GLU A 21 1.42 -6.99 -4.57
CA GLU A 21 2.38 -6.47 -5.55
C GLU A 21 1.69 -5.66 -6.65
N GLU A 22 0.64 -6.22 -7.26
CA GLU A 22 -0.14 -5.53 -8.28
C GLU A 22 -0.77 -4.24 -7.73
N LEU A 23 -1.25 -4.26 -6.48
CA LEU A 23 -1.78 -3.07 -5.80
C LEU A 23 -0.71 -2.00 -5.59
N ILE A 24 0.49 -2.35 -5.13
CA ILE A 24 1.57 -1.38 -4.91
C ILE A 24 1.95 -0.70 -6.23
N VAL A 25 2.08 -1.48 -7.31
CA VAL A 25 2.36 -0.95 -8.66
C VAL A 25 1.22 -0.04 -9.13
N TYR A 26 -0.03 -0.47 -8.96
CA TYR A 26 -1.19 0.34 -9.31
C TYR A 26 -1.22 1.68 -8.57
N LEU A 27 -1.06 1.66 -7.24
CA LEU A 27 -1.04 2.86 -6.42
C LEU A 27 0.09 3.80 -6.84
N LYS A 28 1.27 3.24 -7.12
CA LYS A 28 2.42 3.99 -7.62
C LYS A 28 2.11 4.72 -8.94
N GLU A 29 1.52 4.03 -9.89
CA GLU A 29 1.32 4.56 -11.25
C GLU A 29 0.08 5.46 -11.39
N LYS A 30 -0.95 5.25 -10.56
CA LYS A 30 -2.27 5.88 -10.76
C LYS A 30 -2.70 6.82 -9.64
N GLU A 31 -2.33 6.54 -8.40
CA GLU A 31 -2.89 7.24 -7.23
C GLU A 31 -1.88 8.13 -6.50
N LEU A 32 -0.57 7.84 -6.60
CA LEU A 32 0.46 8.69 -6.02
C LEU A 32 0.53 10.02 -6.78
N SER A 33 0.34 11.12 -6.04
CA SER A 33 0.39 12.46 -6.60
C SER A 33 1.76 13.12 -6.44
N GLU A 34 2.50 12.81 -5.35
CA GLU A 34 3.81 13.39 -5.06
C GLU A 34 4.71 12.43 -4.26
N ARG A 35 6.04 12.60 -4.42
CA ARG A 35 7.10 11.94 -3.62
C ARG A 35 6.98 10.42 -3.52
N GLU A 36 7.06 9.73 -4.65
CA GLU A 36 7.02 8.26 -4.72
C GLU A 36 8.03 7.59 -3.79
N GLU A 37 9.18 8.24 -3.54
CA GLU A 37 10.25 7.75 -2.68
C GLU A 37 9.85 7.59 -1.21
N LEU A 38 8.74 8.21 -0.79
CA LEU A 38 8.18 8.04 0.55
C LEU A 38 7.33 6.78 0.68
N PHE A 39 6.87 6.21 -0.44
CA PHE A 39 6.03 5.01 -0.50
C PHE A 39 6.81 3.80 -1.00
N VAL A 40 7.61 3.95 -2.06
CA VAL A 40 8.34 2.86 -2.72
C VAL A 40 9.83 3.19 -2.87
N GLU A 41 10.65 2.16 -2.85
CA GLU A 41 12.06 2.20 -3.23
C GLU A 41 12.22 1.38 -4.52
N GLY A 42 12.17 2.06 -5.67
CA GLY A 42 12.15 1.42 -6.98
C GLY A 42 10.78 0.78 -7.27
N THR A 43 10.71 -0.55 -7.17
CA THR A 43 9.47 -1.34 -7.34
C THR A 43 8.97 -1.93 -6.03
N ASN A 44 9.76 -1.87 -4.97
CA ASN A 44 9.43 -2.47 -3.68
C ASN A 44 8.82 -1.43 -2.75
N LEU A 45 7.93 -1.87 -1.85
CA LEU A 45 7.45 -1.02 -0.77
C LEU A 45 8.61 -0.61 0.14
N ARG A 46 8.60 0.64 0.60
CA ARG A 46 9.64 1.13 1.51
C ARG A 46 9.63 0.37 2.84
N SER A 47 10.81 0.01 3.35
CA SER A 47 11.01 -0.80 4.57
C SER A 47 10.41 -0.25 5.88
N GLY A 48 9.97 1.01 5.89
CA GLY A 48 9.30 1.65 7.04
C GLY A 48 7.77 1.70 6.92
N ILE A 49 7.18 0.84 6.09
CA ILE A 49 5.73 0.75 5.89
C ILE A 49 5.29 -0.65 6.30
N LEU A 50 4.38 -0.70 7.27
CA LEU A 50 3.66 -1.90 7.66
C LEU A 50 2.39 -2.01 6.80
N VAL A 51 2.08 -3.21 6.33
CA VAL A 51 0.89 -3.51 5.54
C VAL A 51 0.02 -4.48 6.31
N LEU A 52 -1.26 -4.12 6.50
CA LEU A 52 -2.28 -5.03 7.01
C LEU A 52 -3.28 -5.36 5.92
N VAL A 53 -3.67 -6.63 5.83
CA VAL A 53 -4.75 -7.13 4.97
C VAL A 53 -5.85 -7.63 5.90
N ASN A 54 -7.00 -6.97 5.92
CA ASN A 54 -8.11 -7.25 6.84
C ASN A 54 -7.64 -7.36 8.31
N ASP A 55 -6.90 -6.34 8.78
CA ASP A 55 -6.29 -6.25 10.11
C ASP A 55 -5.23 -7.33 10.44
N VAL A 56 -4.83 -8.16 9.46
CA VAL A 56 -3.77 -9.17 9.61
C VAL A 56 -2.47 -8.64 9.02
N ASP A 57 -1.38 -8.75 9.79
CA ASP A 57 -0.04 -8.40 9.34
C ASP A 57 0.37 -9.24 8.12
N TRP A 58 0.70 -8.60 7.01
CA TRP A 58 1.10 -9.29 5.79
C TRP A 58 2.35 -10.16 5.96
N GLU A 59 3.16 -9.95 7.01
CA GLU A 59 4.35 -10.75 7.29
C GLU A 59 4.00 -12.20 7.66
N VAL A 60 2.81 -12.44 8.22
CA VAL A 60 2.29 -13.79 8.48
C VAL A 60 1.47 -14.36 7.32
N LEU A 61 1.26 -13.56 6.27
CA LEU A 61 0.69 -13.96 4.99
C LEU A 61 1.84 -14.25 4.00
N ASP A 62 1.61 -14.08 2.70
CA ASP A 62 2.62 -14.24 1.65
C ASP A 62 3.17 -12.88 1.16
N ARG A 63 3.06 -11.85 2.00
CA ARG A 63 3.54 -10.48 1.75
C ARG A 63 3.06 -9.93 0.40
N GLU A 64 3.96 -9.59 -0.51
CA GLU A 64 3.66 -9.08 -1.85
C GLU A 64 2.79 -10.05 -2.68
N LYS A 65 2.88 -11.35 -2.41
CA LYS A 65 2.11 -12.39 -3.10
C LYS A 65 0.77 -12.70 -2.45
N THR A 66 0.42 -12.04 -1.35
CA THR A 66 -0.89 -12.20 -0.72
C THR A 66 -1.97 -11.92 -1.75
N GLU A 67 -2.84 -12.91 -1.97
CA GLU A 67 -3.95 -12.80 -2.90
C GLU A 67 -5.01 -11.85 -2.35
N LEU A 68 -5.52 -10.97 -3.22
CA LEU A 68 -6.57 -10.00 -2.91
C LEU A 68 -7.92 -10.48 -3.43
N ASN A 69 -8.96 -10.21 -2.65
CA ASN A 69 -10.35 -10.49 -2.97
C ASN A 69 -11.17 -9.20 -2.97
N GLU A 70 -12.33 -9.26 -3.63
CA GLU A 70 -13.31 -8.18 -3.57
C GLU A 70 -13.75 -7.93 -2.13
N GLY A 71 -13.63 -6.67 -1.70
CA GLY A 71 -14.01 -6.23 -0.35
C GLY A 71 -12.89 -6.35 0.70
N ASP A 72 -11.68 -6.75 0.33
CA ASP A 72 -10.54 -6.71 1.25
C ASP A 72 -10.14 -5.26 1.59
N ASP A 73 -9.88 -5.01 2.87
CA ASP A 73 -9.38 -3.74 3.38
C ASP A 73 -7.86 -3.80 3.57
N ILE A 74 -7.14 -2.91 2.88
CA ILE A 74 -5.67 -2.85 2.91
C ILE A 74 -5.22 -1.56 3.59
N LEU A 75 -4.43 -1.69 4.66
CA LEU A 75 -3.93 -0.56 5.42
C LEU A 75 -2.40 -0.45 5.32
N PHE A 76 -1.93 0.69 4.84
CA PHE A 76 -0.50 1.05 4.83
C PHE A 76 -0.20 2.01 6.00
N LEU A 77 0.63 1.56 6.94
CA LEU A 77 1.06 2.35 8.10
C LEU A 77 2.55 2.68 7.97
N SER A 78 2.90 3.96 7.84
CA SER A 78 4.30 4.35 7.97
C SER A 78 4.71 4.30 9.44
N THR A 79 5.59 3.37 9.79
CA THR A 79 6.12 3.23 11.15
C THR A 79 7.29 4.18 11.41
N LEU A 80 7.74 4.92 10.39
CA LEU A 80 8.82 5.90 10.52
C LEU A 80 8.31 7.19 11.18
N HIS A 81 8.39 7.22 12.51
CA HIS A 81 8.34 8.45 13.29
C HIS A 81 9.71 9.14 13.15
N GLY A 82 9.78 10.18 12.32
CA GLY A 82 10.77 11.22 12.57
C GLY A 82 10.32 12.00 13.79
N GLY A 83 11.17 12.07 14.83
CA GLY A 83 11.02 13.07 15.88
C GLY A 83 11.16 14.49 15.35
#